data_AF-A0A2D5P5A4-F1
#
_entry.id   AF-A0A2D5P5A4-F1
#
_cell.length_a   1.000
_cell.length_b   1.000
_cell.length_c   1.000
_cell.angle_alpha   90.00
_cell.angle_beta   90.00
_cell.angle_gamma   90.00
#
_symmetry.space_group_name_H-M   'P 1'
#
loop_
_entity.id
_entity.type
_entity.pdbx_description
1 polymer ?
#
loop_
_entity_poly.entity_id
_entity_poly.type
_entity_poly.pdbx_seq_one_letter_code
_entity_poly.pdbx_strand_id
1 'polypeptide(L)'
;MEHESSYEEIIVEKSDKTYELKDQLKTYGIHYNFDEKEYSNNSPLSENVIEELKWFLKNYDLKYTTRQVNRKTLNYKIIPIDKNNFIIEQINNNLKCYFINVYIGMDQNRVNILDTRKSLHLSANLPKFESNDYLFEVLKYFSLHNEKLIEAKFDESELFTILPNIIDTHSLQISLEQKLQKFKFMVIKDLASKNKGDFLCNCVPGFFPETEFKIVGNKILSSYTQNFISSNQEKKIWKYLYKKENRKHIGNRKEPSLFELFKGAKIPIKEQTGNEYLGRITAIKEIRGKLEIKISNGIDEKVAPRLFGKEELFDFIKKYR
;
A
#
# COMPACT_ATOMS: atom_id res chain seq x y z
N MET A 1 -14.11 7.86 -19.31
CA MET A 1 -14.00 6.59 -20.06
C MET A 1 -14.03 5.47 -19.04
N GLU A 2 -15.04 4.61 -19.13
CA GLU A 2 -15.06 3.34 -18.41
C GLU A 2 -13.88 2.52 -18.90
N HIS A 3 -12.99 2.09 -18.01
CA HIS A 3 -11.95 1.15 -18.37
C HIS A 3 -12.43 -0.24 -18.01
N GLU A 4 -12.75 -1.05 -19.02
CA GLU A 4 -12.68 -2.49 -18.87
C GLU A 4 -11.22 -2.83 -18.56
N SER A 5 -10.94 -3.06 -17.28
CA SER A 5 -9.69 -3.66 -16.87
C SER A 5 -9.89 -5.17 -16.95
N SER A 6 -9.19 -5.82 -17.88
CA SER A 6 -8.97 -7.27 -17.75
C SER A 6 -8.03 -7.50 -16.57
N TYR A 7 -8.38 -8.43 -15.69
CA TYR A 7 -7.47 -8.86 -14.64
C TYR A 7 -7.56 -10.37 -14.42
N GLU A 8 -6.46 -10.93 -13.91
CA GLU A 8 -6.39 -12.32 -13.49
C GLU A 8 -7.21 -12.48 -12.19
N GLU A 9 -8.35 -13.16 -12.28
CA GLU A 9 -9.08 -13.64 -11.11
C GLU A 9 -8.54 -15.01 -10.73
N ILE A 10 -8.07 -15.11 -9.49
CA ILE A 10 -7.61 -16.33 -8.83
C ILE A 10 -8.80 -16.85 -8.02
N ILE A 11 -9.29 -18.03 -8.39
CA ILE A 11 -10.41 -18.69 -7.74
C ILE A 11 -9.84 -19.85 -6.92
N VAL A 12 -10.03 -19.82 -5.61
CA VAL A 12 -9.59 -20.87 -4.69
C VAL A 12 -10.76 -21.80 -4.43
N GLU A 13 -10.54 -23.10 -4.63
CA GLU A 13 -11.57 -24.11 -4.41
C GLU A 13 -12.02 -24.12 -2.95
N LYS A 14 -13.31 -24.29 -2.74
CA LYS A 14 -13.88 -24.43 -1.41
C LYS A 14 -13.49 -25.77 -0.81
N SER A 15 -12.84 -25.73 0.35
CA SER A 15 -12.54 -26.89 1.20
C SER A 15 -12.59 -26.46 2.67
N ASP A 16 -12.61 -27.42 3.60
CA ASP A 16 -12.53 -27.14 5.04
C ASP A 16 -11.27 -26.32 5.37
N LYS A 17 -10.16 -26.64 4.72
CA LYS A 17 -8.89 -25.92 4.85
C LYS A 17 -8.95 -24.50 4.30
N THR A 18 -9.67 -24.27 3.20
CA THR A 18 -9.91 -22.93 2.66
C THR A 18 -10.75 -22.08 3.63
N TYR A 19 -11.72 -22.70 4.31
CA TYR A 19 -12.52 -22.04 5.34
C TYR A 19 -11.71 -21.69 6.58
N GLU A 20 -10.82 -22.58 7.04
CA GLU A 20 -9.89 -22.31 8.15
C GLU A 20 -8.94 -21.15 7.86
N LEU A 21 -8.52 -21.01 6.59
CA LEU A 21 -7.57 -19.99 6.14
C LEU A 21 -8.24 -18.73 5.57
N LYS A 22 -9.56 -18.57 5.74
CA LYS A 22 -10.35 -17.48 5.14
C LYS A 22 -9.82 -16.09 5.48
N ASP A 23 -9.33 -15.87 6.70
CA ASP A 23 -8.86 -14.55 7.12
C ASP A 23 -7.47 -14.23 6.57
N GLN A 24 -6.63 -15.24 6.34
CA GLN A 24 -5.37 -15.12 5.61
C GLN A 24 -5.63 -14.87 4.12
N LEU A 25 -6.57 -15.59 3.50
CA LEU A 25 -6.97 -15.37 2.11
C LEU A 25 -7.48 -13.94 1.87
N LYS A 26 -8.29 -13.40 2.80
CA LYS A 26 -8.71 -11.99 2.78
C LYS A 26 -7.53 -11.01 2.79
N THR A 27 -6.40 -11.34 3.42
CA THR A 27 -5.23 -10.45 3.42
C THR A 27 -4.58 -10.31 2.04
N TYR A 28 -4.83 -11.26 1.15
CA TYR A 28 -4.42 -11.24 -0.25
C TYR A 28 -5.51 -10.70 -1.20
N GLY A 29 -6.64 -10.23 -0.66
CA GLY A 29 -7.78 -9.77 -1.47
C GLY A 29 -8.64 -10.89 -2.04
N ILE A 30 -8.60 -12.09 -1.45
CA ILE A 30 -9.46 -13.22 -1.82
C ILE A 30 -10.65 -13.29 -0.85
N HIS A 31 -11.86 -13.16 -1.39
CA HIS A 31 -13.11 -13.09 -0.65
C HIS A 31 -14.05 -14.22 -1.06
N TYR A 32 -14.88 -14.69 -0.13
CA TYR A 32 -15.93 -15.64 -0.47
C TYR A 32 -17.06 -14.92 -1.21
N ASN A 33 -17.31 -15.31 -2.45
CA ASN A 33 -18.47 -14.90 -3.24
C ASN A 33 -19.65 -15.81 -2.86
N PHE A 34 -20.71 -15.22 -2.31
CA PHE A 34 -21.89 -15.98 -1.89
C PHE A 34 -22.73 -16.49 -3.06
N ASP A 35 -22.71 -15.78 -4.19
CA ASP A 35 -23.49 -16.12 -5.39
C ASP A 35 -22.81 -17.28 -6.14
N GLU A 36 -21.50 -17.15 -6.38
CA GLU A 36 -20.70 -18.16 -7.10
C GLU A 36 -20.20 -19.30 -6.19
N LYS A 37 -20.35 -19.16 -4.87
CA LYS A 37 -19.94 -20.13 -3.83
C LYS A 37 -18.44 -20.49 -3.85
N GLU A 38 -17.61 -19.55 -4.26
CA GLU A 38 -16.17 -19.70 -4.42
C GLU A 38 -15.38 -18.58 -3.75
N TYR A 39 -14.09 -18.77 -3.51
CA TYR A 39 -13.21 -17.72 -2.99
C TYR A 39 -12.47 -17.08 -4.17
N SER A 40 -12.65 -15.78 -4.42
CA SER A 40 -11.96 -15.10 -5.52
C SER A 40 -11.62 -13.65 -5.22
N ASN A 41 -10.75 -13.05 -6.04
CA ASN A 41 -10.50 -11.60 -5.99
C ASN A 41 -11.51 -10.84 -6.87
N ASN A 42 -12.15 -9.85 -6.27
CA ASN A 42 -13.09 -8.94 -6.95
C ASN A 42 -12.40 -7.70 -7.57
N SER A 43 -11.08 -7.61 -7.47
CA SER A 43 -10.27 -6.52 -8.02
C SER A 43 -8.90 -7.01 -8.52
N PRO A 44 -8.16 -6.23 -9.34
CA PRO A 44 -6.84 -6.59 -9.80
C PRO A 44 -5.89 -6.67 -8.61
N LEU A 45 -5.15 -7.75 -8.53
CA LEU A 45 -4.08 -7.91 -7.56
C LEU A 45 -2.77 -7.43 -8.19
N SER A 46 -1.92 -6.76 -7.42
CA SER A 46 -0.57 -6.45 -7.89
C SER A 46 0.23 -7.73 -8.08
N GLU A 47 1.17 -7.75 -9.01
CA GLU A 47 2.02 -8.92 -9.31
C GLU A 47 2.70 -9.49 -8.05
N ASN A 48 3.21 -8.64 -7.16
CA ASN A 48 3.77 -9.06 -5.87
C ASN A 48 2.76 -9.83 -4.99
N VAL A 49 1.51 -9.37 -4.94
CA VAL A 49 0.44 -10.02 -4.16
C VAL A 49 0.05 -11.34 -4.82
N ILE A 50 0.04 -11.40 -6.14
CA ILE A 50 -0.21 -12.64 -6.89
C ILE A 50 0.88 -13.68 -6.61
N GLU A 51 2.15 -13.28 -6.62
CA GLU A 51 3.27 -14.16 -6.29
C GLU A 51 3.20 -14.66 -4.84
N GLU A 52 2.96 -13.77 -3.89
CA GLU A 52 2.81 -14.12 -2.47
C GLU A 52 1.60 -15.05 -2.24
N LEU A 53 0.47 -14.79 -2.91
CA LEU A 53 -0.72 -15.62 -2.85
C LEU A 53 -0.48 -17.01 -3.47
N LYS A 54 0.13 -17.09 -4.66
CA LYS A 54 0.48 -18.38 -5.30
C LYS A 54 1.40 -19.21 -4.41
N TRP A 55 2.37 -18.57 -3.75
CA TRP A 55 3.22 -19.23 -2.76
C TRP A 55 2.44 -19.72 -1.54
N PHE A 56 1.53 -18.90 -1.01
CA PHE A 56 0.65 -19.27 0.11
C PHE A 56 -0.22 -20.47 -0.24
N LEU A 57 -0.93 -20.42 -1.37
CA LEU A 57 -1.81 -21.50 -1.83
C LEU A 57 -1.04 -22.81 -2.01
N LYS A 58 0.15 -22.76 -2.61
CA LYS A 58 1.03 -23.92 -2.77
C LYS A 58 1.46 -24.53 -1.44
N ASN A 59 1.86 -23.71 -0.47
CA ASN A 59 2.33 -24.19 0.83
C ASN A 59 1.24 -24.86 1.67
N TYR A 60 -0.01 -24.42 1.50
CA TYR A 60 -1.15 -24.99 2.20
C TYR A 60 -1.91 -26.01 1.35
N ASP A 61 -1.38 -26.41 0.20
CA ASP A 61 -1.99 -27.39 -0.73
C ASP A 61 -3.44 -27.02 -1.10
N LEU A 62 -3.68 -25.72 -1.31
CA LEU A 62 -4.98 -25.20 -1.74
C LEU A 62 -5.03 -25.16 -3.26
N LYS A 63 -6.03 -25.85 -3.82
CA LYS A 63 -6.30 -25.83 -5.25
C LYS A 63 -6.87 -24.49 -5.67
N TYR A 64 -6.37 -23.97 -6.79
CA TYR A 64 -6.89 -22.74 -7.38
C TYR A 64 -6.88 -22.84 -8.91
N THR A 65 -7.78 -22.07 -9.52
CA THR A 65 -7.79 -21.82 -10.96
C THR A 65 -7.63 -20.33 -11.22
N THR A 66 -7.25 -19.99 -12.44
CA THR A 66 -7.09 -18.59 -12.88
C THR A 66 -7.95 -18.38 -14.11
N ARG A 67 -8.78 -17.34 -14.10
CA ARG A 67 -9.52 -16.90 -15.29
C ARG A 67 -9.26 -15.43 -15.55
N GLN A 68 -9.24 -15.06 -16.83
CA GLN A 68 -9.24 -13.66 -17.22
C GLN A 68 -10.68 -13.14 -17.10
N VAL A 69 -10.85 -12.06 -16.35
CA VAL A 69 -12.16 -11.45 -16.14
C VAL A 69 -12.12 -10.00 -16.56
N ASN A 70 -13.06 -9.63 -17.41
CA ASN A 70 -13.39 -8.24 -17.67
C ASN A 70 -14.48 -7.84 -16.67
N ARG A 71 -14.05 -7.43 -15.48
CA ARG A 71 -14.93 -6.81 -14.48
C ARG A 71 -14.59 -5.33 -14.40
N LYS A 72 -15.60 -4.47 -14.30
CA LYS A 72 -15.41 -3.04 -14.03
C LYS A 72 -14.77 -2.92 -12.65
N THR A 73 -13.46 -2.72 -12.60
CA THR A 73 -12.76 -2.58 -11.32
C THR A 73 -13.04 -1.21 -10.76
N LEU A 74 -13.46 -1.20 -9.50
CA LEU A 74 -13.80 0.01 -8.79
C LEU A 74 -12.51 0.72 -8.37
N ASN A 75 -12.03 1.58 -9.26
CA ASN A 75 -10.87 2.44 -9.04
C ASN A 75 -11.22 3.61 -8.11
N TYR A 76 -11.66 3.33 -6.88
CA TYR A 76 -12.03 4.34 -5.89
C TYR A 76 -11.29 4.14 -4.58
N LYS A 77 -10.99 5.24 -3.87
CA LYS A 77 -10.44 5.22 -2.52
C LYS A 77 -11.20 6.20 -1.62
N ILE A 78 -11.31 5.86 -0.33
CA ILE A 78 -11.79 6.80 0.70
C ILE A 78 -10.61 7.67 1.14
N ILE A 79 -10.83 8.98 1.17
CA ILE A 79 -9.97 9.99 1.76
C ILE A 79 -10.73 10.54 2.98
N PRO A 80 -10.40 10.09 4.21
CA PRO A 80 -10.97 10.68 5.41
C PRO A 80 -10.36 12.07 5.62
N ILE A 81 -11.20 13.11 5.63
CA ILE A 81 -10.77 14.46 6.00
C ILE A 81 -10.66 14.54 7.53
N ASP A 82 -11.68 14.00 8.21
CA ASP A 82 -11.73 13.80 9.65
C ASP A 82 -12.67 12.61 9.97
N LYS A 83 -13.07 12.45 11.24
CA LYS A 83 -13.95 11.35 11.68
C LYS A 83 -15.36 11.41 11.07
N ASN A 84 -15.80 12.60 10.65
CA ASN A 84 -17.16 12.91 10.24
C ASN A 84 -17.27 13.20 8.73
N ASN A 85 -16.15 13.50 8.08
CA ASN A 85 -16.08 13.96 6.70
C ASN A 85 -15.22 13.02 5.85
N PHE A 86 -15.83 12.49 4.79
CA PHE A 86 -15.18 11.53 3.90
C PHE A 86 -15.35 11.98 2.44
N ILE A 87 -14.26 11.90 1.69
CA ILE A 87 -14.27 12.03 0.23
C ILE A 87 -14.05 10.66 -0.37
N ILE A 88 -14.78 10.33 -1.43
CA ILE A 88 -14.49 9.16 -2.26
C ILE A 88 -13.97 9.66 -3.60
N GLU A 89 -12.74 9.26 -3.93
CA GLU A 89 -11.99 9.73 -5.09
C GLU A 89 -11.70 8.58 -6.05
N GLN A 90 -11.86 8.82 -7.35
CA GLN A 90 -11.37 7.93 -8.39
C GLN A 90 -9.84 7.95 -8.44
N ILE A 91 -9.21 6.79 -8.32
CA ILE A 91 -7.75 6.64 -8.26
C ILE A 91 -7.08 7.10 -9.56
N ASN A 92 -7.71 6.83 -10.71
CA ASN A 92 -7.06 6.98 -12.02
C ASN A 92 -6.86 8.44 -12.44
N ASN A 93 -7.78 9.31 -12.04
CA ASN A 93 -7.84 10.71 -12.47
C ASN A 93 -7.93 11.69 -11.29
N ASN A 94 -7.90 11.19 -10.05
CA ASN A 94 -8.11 11.95 -8.82
C ASN A 94 -9.43 12.76 -8.81
N LEU A 95 -10.45 12.28 -9.52
CA LEU A 95 -11.76 12.92 -9.52
C LEU A 95 -12.48 12.64 -8.19
N LYS A 96 -12.81 13.68 -7.45
CA LYS A 96 -13.60 13.59 -6.21
C LYS A 96 -15.06 13.36 -6.57
N CYS A 97 -15.53 12.13 -6.42
CA CYS A 97 -16.84 11.71 -6.91
C CYS A 97 -17.93 11.84 -5.86
N TYR A 98 -17.58 11.63 -4.58
CA TYR A 98 -18.54 11.70 -3.50
C TYR A 98 -18.00 12.44 -2.30
N PHE A 99 -18.90 13.14 -1.62
CA PHE A 99 -18.65 13.75 -0.33
C PHE A 99 -19.70 13.27 0.66
N ILE A 100 -19.24 12.68 1.76
CA ILE A 100 -20.10 12.14 2.83
C ILE A 100 -19.76 12.91 4.10
N ASN A 101 -20.76 13.59 4.64
CA ASN A 101 -20.67 14.32 5.90
C ASN A 101 -21.64 13.72 6.91
N VAL A 102 -21.15 13.51 8.13
CA VAL A 102 -21.92 12.98 9.26
C VAL A 102 -21.91 14.02 10.38
N TYR A 103 -23.06 14.59 10.68
CA TYR A 103 -23.29 15.43 11.85
C TYR A 103 -23.84 14.58 13.00
N ILE A 104 -23.10 14.52 14.11
CA ILE A 104 -23.47 13.76 15.29
C ILE A 104 -24.38 14.62 16.19
N GLY A 105 -25.65 14.25 16.29
CA GLY A 105 -26.62 14.87 17.21
C GLY A 105 -26.81 14.06 18.50
N MET A 106 -27.56 14.62 19.46
CA MET A 106 -27.86 13.92 20.72
C MET A 106 -28.75 12.69 20.52
N ASP A 107 -29.80 12.84 19.71
CA ASP A 107 -30.82 11.80 19.50
C ASP A 107 -30.73 11.14 18.11
N GLN A 108 -30.33 11.91 17.09
CA GLN A 108 -30.18 11.43 15.73
C GLN A 108 -28.94 12.03 15.08
N ASN A 109 -28.31 11.24 14.21
CA ASN A 109 -27.24 11.69 13.35
C ASN A 109 -27.83 12.21 12.04
N ARG A 110 -27.27 13.27 11.49
CA ARG A 110 -27.63 13.73 10.14
C ARG A 110 -26.52 13.39 9.18
N VAL A 111 -26.86 12.75 8.07
CA VAL A 111 -25.91 12.35 7.04
C VAL A 111 -26.26 13.09 5.76
N ASN A 112 -25.27 13.75 5.18
CA ASN A 112 -25.37 14.39 3.88
C ASN A 112 -24.39 13.70 2.93
N ILE A 113 -24.90 13.30 1.77
CA ILE A 113 -24.14 12.62 0.73
C ILE A 113 -24.34 13.39 -0.57
N LEU A 114 -23.24 13.77 -1.21
CA LEU A 114 -23.24 14.45 -2.50
C LEU A 114 -22.52 13.56 -3.53
N ASP A 115 -23.19 13.22 -4.65
CA ASP A 115 -22.54 12.70 -5.86
C ASP A 115 -22.24 13.88 -6.79
N THR A 116 -20.97 14.27 -6.85
CA THR A 116 -20.54 15.45 -7.62
C THR A 116 -20.59 15.22 -9.13
N ARG A 117 -20.64 13.97 -9.59
CA ARG A 117 -20.68 13.63 -11.02
C ARG A 117 -22.08 13.76 -11.59
N LYS A 118 -23.08 13.40 -10.78
CA LYS A 118 -24.50 13.42 -11.16
C LYS A 118 -25.27 14.60 -10.55
N SER A 119 -24.62 15.44 -9.74
CA SER A 119 -25.25 16.52 -8.98
C SER A 119 -26.41 16.04 -8.11
N LEU A 120 -26.30 14.82 -7.57
CA LEU A 120 -27.30 14.24 -6.68
C LEU A 120 -26.94 14.53 -5.23
N HIS A 121 -27.94 14.81 -4.41
CA HIS A 121 -27.77 15.07 -2.99
C HIS A 121 -28.79 14.28 -2.16
N LEU A 122 -28.30 13.56 -1.17
CA LEU A 122 -29.08 12.78 -0.22
C LEU A 122 -28.80 13.31 1.18
N SER A 123 -29.86 13.74 1.87
CA SER A 123 -29.81 14.13 3.29
C SER A 123 -30.76 13.24 4.06
N ALA A 124 -30.27 12.54 5.08
CA ALA A 124 -31.07 11.65 5.89
C ALA A 124 -30.74 11.80 7.39
N ASN A 125 -31.77 11.65 8.22
CA ASN A 125 -31.59 11.46 9.65
C ASN A 125 -31.48 9.97 9.94
N LEU A 126 -30.36 9.59 10.55
CA LEU A 126 -30.03 8.24 10.96
C LEU A 126 -30.13 8.12 12.49
N PRO A 127 -30.45 6.93 13.02
CA PRO A 127 -30.35 6.69 14.45
C PRO A 127 -28.91 6.90 14.94
N LYS A 128 -28.77 6.98 16.26
CA LYS A 128 -27.46 7.05 16.90
C LYS A 128 -26.61 5.83 16.52
N PHE A 129 -25.37 6.08 16.13
CA PHE A 129 -24.43 5.06 15.70
C PHE A 129 -23.96 4.18 16.85
N GLU A 130 -23.91 2.88 16.60
CA GLU A 130 -23.45 1.87 17.55
C GLU A 130 -21.92 1.75 17.54
N SER A 131 -21.28 2.01 16.39
CA SER A 131 -19.83 1.97 16.23
C SER A 131 -19.21 3.35 15.96
N ASN A 132 -17.88 3.41 16.11
CA ASN A 132 -17.08 4.57 15.74
C ASN A 132 -16.74 4.63 14.24
N ASP A 133 -17.15 3.63 13.44
CA ASP A 133 -16.95 3.62 11.99
C ASP A 133 -18.19 4.21 11.29
N TYR A 134 -18.18 5.53 11.14
CA TYR A 134 -19.35 6.26 10.67
C TYR A 134 -19.71 5.94 9.22
N LEU A 135 -18.73 5.58 8.38
CA LEU A 135 -18.99 5.13 7.02
C LEU A 135 -19.71 3.79 7.00
N PHE A 136 -19.29 2.84 7.85
CA PHE A 136 -19.95 1.55 7.98
C PHE A 136 -21.39 1.69 8.46
N GLU A 137 -21.64 2.56 9.44
CA GLU A 137 -23.01 2.82 9.95
C GLU A 137 -23.91 3.45 8.88
N VAL A 138 -23.36 4.37 8.08
CA VAL A 138 -24.07 4.95 6.92
C VAL A 138 -24.43 3.87 5.91
N LEU A 139 -23.48 3.02 5.54
CA LEU A 139 -23.72 1.92 4.61
C LEU A 139 -24.79 0.95 5.16
N LYS A 140 -24.61 0.47 6.39
CA LYS A 140 -25.54 -0.44 7.08
C LYS A 140 -26.97 0.11 7.07
N TYR A 141 -27.12 1.41 7.37
CA TYR A 141 -28.43 2.04 7.40
C TYR A 141 -29.12 2.00 6.04
N PHE A 142 -28.44 2.47 4.98
CA PHE A 142 -29.04 2.55 3.66
C PHE A 142 -29.20 1.20 2.98
N SER A 143 -28.36 0.21 3.28
CA SER A 143 -28.59 -1.18 2.84
C SER A 143 -29.90 -1.77 3.39
N LEU A 144 -30.34 -1.34 4.58
CA LEU A 144 -31.59 -1.77 5.20
C LEU A 144 -32.80 -0.89 4.82
N HIS A 145 -32.55 0.34 4.36
CA HIS A 145 -33.57 1.35 4.05
C HIS A 145 -33.40 1.88 2.62
N ASN A 146 -33.29 0.97 1.65
CA ASN A 146 -33.06 1.32 0.24
C ASN A 146 -34.18 2.23 -0.32
N GLU A 147 -35.39 2.16 0.22
CA GLU A 147 -36.51 3.03 -0.16
C GLU A 147 -36.18 4.51 0.00
N LYS A 148 -35.38 4.89 1.00
CA LYS A 148 -34.95 6.29 1.21
C LYS A 148 -34.00 6.78 0.12
N LEU A 149 -33.24 5.87 -0.50
CA LEU A 149 -32.40 6.21 -1.65
C LEU A 149 -33.28 6.53 -2.86
N ILE A 150 -34.31 5.72 -3.08
CA ILE A 150 -35.26 5.89 -4.19
C ILE A 150 -36.06 7.18 -4.02
N GLU A 151 -36.57 7.46 -2.82
CA GLU A 151 -37.30 8.71 -2.52
C GLU A 151 -36.45 9.96 -2.80
N ALA A 152 -35.16 9.89 -2.50
CA ALA A 152 -34.21 10.97 -2.74
C ALA A 152 -33.69 11.02 -4.20
N LYS A 153 -34.15 10.12 -5.07
CA LYS A 153 -33.60 9.89 -6.43
C LYS A 153 -32.09 9.68 -6.44
N PHE A 154 -31.59 9.10 -5.35
CA PHE A 154 -30.18 8.80 -5.14
C PHE A 154 -29.85 7.34 -5.49
N ASP A 155 -30.87 6.54 -5.82
CA ASP A 155 -30.74 5.18 -6.36
C ASP A 155 -30.04 5.14 -7.72
N GLU A 156 -30.09 6.23 -8.49
CA GLU A 156 -29.26 6.40 -9.68
C GLU A 156 -27.76 6.55 -9.36
N SER A 157 -27.38 6.83 -8.10
CA SER A 157 -25.98 6.91 -7.71
C SER A 157 -25.35 5.52 -7.60
N GLU A 158 -24.13 5.38 -8.11
CA GLU A 158 -23.35 4.15 -7.94
C GLU A 158 -22.78 4.00 -6.52
N LEU A 159 -22.95 5.00 -5.65
CA LEU A 159 -22.28 5.06 -4.35
C LEU A 159 -22.45 3.78 -3.55
N PHE A 160 -23.69 3.34 -3.34
CA PHE A 160 -23.98 2.20 -2.47
C PHE A 160 -23.59 0.85 -3.09
N THR A 161 -23.38 0.81 -4.40
CA THR A 161 -22.78 -0.35 -5.09
C THR A 161 -21.27 -0.41 -4.83
N ILE A 162 -20.59 0.74 -4.76
CA ILE A 162 -19.14 0.80 -4.62
C ILE A 162 -18.67 0.85 -3.16
N LEU A 163 -19.49 1.44 -2.28
CA LEU A 163 -19.14 1.76 -0.91
C LEU A 163 -18.76 0.55 -0.05
N PRO A 164 -19.44 -0.63 -0.13
CA PRO A 164 -19.03 -1.82 0.63
C PRO A 164 -17.57 -2.22 0.38
N ASN A 165 -17.19 -2.31 -0.89
CA ASN A 165 -15.83 -2.73 -1.29
C ASN A 165 -14.76 -1.73 -0.81
N ILE A 166 -15.08 -0.43 -0.85
CA ILE A 166 -14.13 0.61 -0.45
C ILE A 166 -14.04 0.70 1.08
N ILE A 167 -15.15 0.48 1.81
CA ILE A 167 -15.18 0.42 3.28
C ILE A 167 -14.36 -0.76 3.80
N ASP A 168 -14.42 -1.94 3.16
CA ASP A 168 -13.61 -3.09 3.54
C ASP A 168 -12.11 -2.78 3.38
N THR A 169 -11.74 -2.15 2.26
CA THR A 169 -10.36 -1.71 2.01
C THR A 169 -9.90 -0.66 3.01
N HIS A 170 -10.76 0.31 3.33
CA HIS A 170 -10.49 1.37 4.30
C HIS A 170 -10.38 0.82 5.74
N SER A 171 -11.25 -0.12 6.12
CA SER A 171 -11.22 -0.83 7.40
C SER A 171 -9.93 -1.63 7.57
N LEU A 172 -9.46 -2.30 6.52
CA LEU A 172 -8.15 -2.97 6.52
C LEU A 172 -6.99 -1.99 6.68
N GLN A 173 -7.06 -0.81 6.05
CA GLN A 173 -6.06 0.24 6.22
C GLN A 173 -6.06 0.82 7.65
N ILE A 174 -7.22 1.11 8.23
CA ILE A 174 -7.35 1.54 9.62
C ILE A 174 -6.80 0.46 10.57
N SER A 175 -7.16 -0.81 10.33
CA SER A 175 -6.65 -1.95 11.10
C SER A 175 -5.12 -2.01 11.02
N LEU A 176 -4.54 -1.80 9.84
CA LEU A 176 -3.10 -1.75 9.65
C LEU A 176 -2.48 -0.55 10.38
N GLU A 177 -3.07 0.63 10.32
CA GLU A 177 -2.55 1.82 11.02
C GLU A 177 -2.57 1.65 12.54
N GLN A 178 -3.64 1.10 13.09
CA GLN A 178 -3.74 0.78 14.51
C GLN A 178 -2.74 -0.31 14.91
N LYS A 179 -2.54 -1.34 14.07
CA LYS A 179 -1.51 -2.37 14.27
C LYS A 179 -0.10 -1.78 14.22
N LEU A 180 0.17 -0.86 13.28
CA LEU A 180 1.44 -0.16 13.16
C LEU A 180 1.70 0.78 14.34
N GLN A 181 0.68 1.47 14.85
CA GLN A 181 0.77 2.27 16.08
C GLN A 181 1.14 1.40 17.28
N LYS A 182 0.40 0.31 17.52
CA LYS A 182 0.71 -0.65 18.59
C LYS A 182 2.12 -1.23 18.45
N PHE A 183 2.49 -1.61 17.23
CA PHE A 183 3.82 -2.12 16.91
C PHE A 183 4.92 -1.08 17.20
N LYS A 184 4.75 0.17 16.76
CA LYS A 184 5.65 1.29 17.06
C LYS A 184 5.86 1.43 18.56
N PHE A 185 4.79 1.52 19.35
CA PHE A 185 4.90 1.65 20.80
C PHE A 185 5.64 0.47 21.44
N MET A 186 5.33 -0.75 20.99
CA MET A 186 6.00 -1.96 21.47
C MET A 186 7.51 -1.95 21.17
N VAL A 187 7.89 -1.59 19.94
CA VAL A 187 9.30 -1.52 19.51
C VAL A 187 10.06 -0.45 20.28
N ILE A 188 9.49 0.75 20.44
CA ILE A 188 10.13 1.84 21.20
C ILE A 188 10.37 1.40 22.65
N LYS A 189 9.37 0.77 23.27
CA LYS A 189 9.48 0.26 24.64
C LYS A 189 10.55 -0.82 24.77
N ASP A 190 10.61 -1.75 23.81
CA ASP A 190 11.58 -2.86 23.81
C ASP A 190 13.03 -2.38 23.57
N LEU A 191 13.23 -1.37 22.73
CA LEU A 191 14.56 -0.77 22.54
C LEU A 191 15.03 -0.04 23.80
N ALA A 192 14.13 0.71 24.44
CA ALA A 192 14.41 1.40 25.69
C ALA A 192 14.75 0.42 26.82
N SER A 193 14.04 -0.71 26.94
CA SER A 193 14.30 -1.70 27.99
C SER A 193 15.59 -2.49 27.81
N LYS A 194 16.06 -2.66 26.56
CA LYS A 194 17.26 -3.45 26.23
C LYS A 194 18.57 -2.66 26.29
N ASN A 195 18.55 -1.37 26.68
CA ASN A 195 19.70 -0.46 26.59
C ASN A 195 20.41 -0.50 25.21
N LYS A 196 19.67 -0.83 24.14
CA LYS A 196 20.22 -0.96 22.78
C LYS A 196 20.36 0.39 22.08
N GLY A 197 20.76 1.43 22.83
CA GLY A 197 20.89 2.80 22.33
C GLY A 197 19.66 3.32 21.59
N ASP A 198 19.82 4.48 20.96
CA ASP A 198 18.72 5.15 20.25
C ASP A 198 18.54 4.62 18.83
N PHE A 199 19.34 3.66 18.37
CA PHE A 199 19.31 3.20 16.99
C PHE A 199 18.08 2.35 16.68
N LEU A 200 17.34 2.71 15.63
CA LEU A 200 16.17 1.97 15.16
C LEU A 200 16.53 1.00 14.03
N CYS A 201 17.02 1.53 12.91
CA CYS A 201 17.34 0.75 11.71
C CYS A 201 18.13 1.59 10.70
N ASN A 202 18.66 0.93 9.67
CA ASN A 202 19.23 1.56 8.47
C ASN A 202 18.82 0.76 7.22
N CYS A 203 19.24 1.21 6.03
CA CYS A 203 18.92 0.54 4.75
C CYS A 203 17.41 0.41 4.43
N VAL A 204 16.59 1.39 4.82
CA VAL A 204 15.16 1.39 4.49
C VAL A 204 14.98 1.77 3.01
N PRO A 205 14.26 0.97 2.19
CA PRO A 205 14.08 1.25 0.77
C PRO A 205 13.54 2.65 0.46
N GLY A 206 14.20 3.34 -0.48
CA GLY A 206 13.88 4.72 -0.88
C GLY A 206 14.30 5.78 0.13
N PHE A 207 15.22 5.44 1.05
CA PHE A 207 16.14 6.35 1.71
C PHE A 207 17.57 5.97 1.30
N PHE A 208 18.55 6.83 1.57
CA PHE A 208 19.94 6.46 1.35
C PHE A 208 20.34 5.32 2.30
N PRO A 209 21.04 4.26 1.83
CA PRO A 209 21.38 3.09 2.64
C PRO A 209 22.19 3.42 3.89
N GLU A 210 23.04 4.45 3.81
CA GLU A 210 23.88 4.94 4.90
C GLU A 210 23.08 5.76 5.94
N THR A 211 21.81 6.08 5.65
CA THR A 211 20.95 6.77 6.61
C THR A 211 20.63 5.85 7.76
N GLU A 212 21.09 6.22 8.95
CA GLU A 212 20.69 5.64 10.20
C GLU A 212 19.46 6.39 10.74
N PHE A 213 18.48 5.62 11.19
CA PHE A 213 17.30 6.14 11.87
C PHE A 213 17.43 5.88 13.35
N LYS A 214 17.20 6.90 14.17
CA LYS A 214 17.26 6.82 15.63
C LYS A 214 15.93 7.24 16.25
N ILE A 215 15.55 6.61 17.35
CA ILE A 215 14.37 6.98 18.13
C ILE A 215 14.80 7.99 19.19
N VAL A 216 14.20 9.18 19.16
CA VAL A 216 14.36 10.18 20.22
C VAL A 216 12.95 10.49 20.75
N GLY A 217 12.68 10.03 21.98
CA GLY A 217 11.33 10.04 22.54
C GLY A 217 10.38 9.15 21.73
N ASN A 218 9.41 9.75 21.04
CA ASN A 218 8.44 9.04 20.21
C ASN A 218 8.56 9.36 18.70
N LYS A 219 9.66 10.01 18.28
CA LYS A 219 9.91 10.44 16.91
C LYS A 219 11.18 9.80 16.36
N ILE A 220 11.28 9.73 15.04
CA ILE A 220 12.45 9.21 14.33
C ILE A 220 13.31 10.37 13.82
N LEU A 221 14.58 10.37 14.21
CA LEU A 221 15.62 11.26 13.71
C LEU A 221 16.41 10.57 12.59
N SER A 222 16.69 11.29 11.51
CA SER A 222 17.54 10.83 10.40
C SER A 222 18.98 11.30 10.57
N SER A 223 19.96 10.40 10.46
CA SER A 223 21.39 10.80 10.46
C SER A 223 21.80 11.57 9.20
N TYR A 224 21.04 11.46 8.11
CA TYR A 224 21.35 12.14 6.86
C TYR A 224 21.01 13.63 6.93
N THR A 225 19.81 13.97 7.42
CA THR A 225 19.35 15.36 7.52
C THR A 225 19.56 15.98 8.89
N GLN A 226 19.89 15.17 9.91
CA GLN A 226 19.94 15.56 11.33
C GLN A 226 18.62 16.17 11.84
N ASN A 227 17.51 15.86 11.16
CA ASN A 227 16.17 16.36 11.47
C ASN A 227 15.20 15.20 11.71
N PHE A 228 14.10 15.49 12.41
CA PHE A 228 12.99 14.56 12.51
C PHE A 228 12.36 14.36 11.13
N ILE A 229 12.07 13.11 10.79
CA ILE A 229 11.43 12.78 9.52
C ILE A 229 9.93 13.14 9.55
N SER A 230 9.34 13.36 8.38
CA SER A 230 7.90 13.64 8.28
C SER A 230 7.05 12.41 8.59
N SER A 231 5.77 12.62 8.93
CA SER A 231 4.83 11.52 9.24
C SER A 231 4.73 10.49 8.10
N ASN A 232 4.81 10.93 6.84
CA ASN A 232 4.77 10.02 5.68
C ASN A 232 6.03 9.16 5.58
N GLN A 233 7.21 9.75 5.83
CA GLN A 233 8.48 9.03 5.88
C GLN A 233 8.51 8.05 7.06
N GLU A 234 8.03 8.48 8.22
CA GLU A 234 7.92 7.64 9.41
C GLU A 234 7.00 6.43 9.16
N LYS A 235 5.82 6.64 8.57
CA LYS A 235 4.90 5.54 8.20
C LYS A 235 5.56 4.53 7.27
N LYS A 236 6.41 4.99 6.33
CA LYS A 236 7.16 4.13 5.42
C LYS A 236 8.16 3.25 6.16
N ILE A 237 8.90 3.81 7.11
CA ILE A 237 9.85 3.06 7.96
C ILE A 237 9.11 2.01 8.79
N TRP A 238 8.01 2.40 9.45
CA TRP A 238 7.24 1.44 10.27
C TRP A 238 6.63 0.31 9.45
N LYS A 239 6.11 0.61 8.26
CA LYS A 239 5.63 -0.42 7.32
C LYS A 239 6.74 -1.39 6.93
N TYR A 240 7.94 -0.88 6.64
CA TYR A 240 9.11 -1.70 6.32
C TYR A 240 9.48 -2.65 7.48
N LEU A 241 9.60 -2.12 8.70
CA LEU A 241 9.97 -2.88 9.89
C LEU A 241 8.86 -3.83 10.38
N TYR A 242 7.60 -3.54 10.08
CA TYR A 242 6.47 -4.38 10.46
C TYR A 242 6.50 -5.74 9.76
N LYS A 243 7.06 -5.81 8.54
CA LYS A 243 7.24 -7.06 7.80
C LYS A 243 8.12 -8.04 8.57
N LYS A 244 7.70 -9.31 8.66
CA LYS A 244 8.29 -10.32 9.55
C LYS A 244 9.79 -10.50 9.29
N GLU A 245 10.19 -10.50 8.03
CA GLU A 245 11.57 -10.65 7.56
C GLU A 245 12.48 -9.47 7.95
N ASN A 246 11.93 -8.27 8.15
CA ASN A 246 12.71 -7.07 8.47
C ASN A 246 12.81 -6.78 9.96
N ARG A 247 11.97 -7.41 10.80
CA ARG A 247 11.98 -7.20 12.27
C ARG A 247 13.32 -7.50 12.91
N LYS A 248 14.12 -8.39 12.33
CA LYS A 248 15.49 -8.71 12.78
C LYS A 248 16.45 -7.52 12.71
N HIS A 249 16.13 -6.48 11.94
CA HIS A 249 16.95 -5.27 11.78
C HIS A 249 16.60 -4.17 12.80
N ILE A 250 15.59 -4.37 13.64
CA ILE A 250 15.21 -3.43 14.68
C ILE A 250 16.30 -3.42 15.77
N GLY A 251 16.91 -2.26 16.00
CA GLY A 251 18.01 -2.08 16.94
C GLY A 251 19.32 -2.76 16.53
N ASN A 252 19.42 -3.28 15.30
CA ASN A 252 20.59 -3.96 14.81
C ASN A 252 21.00 -3.37 13.46
N ARG A 253 22.27 -2.95 13.33
CA ARG A 253 22.78 -2.41 12.06
C ARG A 253 22.80 -3.50 11.00
N LYS A 254 22.28 -3.18 9.83
CA LYS A 254 22.36 -4.00 8.62
C LYS A 254 23.47 -3.44 7.75
N GLU A 255 24.41 -4.28 7.31
CA GLU A 255 25.35 -3.85 6.27
C GLU A 255 24.58 -3.65 4.95
N PRO A 256 24.73 -2.48 4.28
CA PRO A 256 24.13 -2.25 2.99
C PRO A 256 24.61 -3.28 1.96
N SER A 257 23.67 -3.93 1.28
CA SER A 257 24.01 -4.73 0.10
C SER A 257 24.55 -3.84 -1.02
N LEU A 258 25.34 -4.42 -1.94
CA LEU A 258 25.81 -3.70 -3.14
C LEU A 258 24.66 -3.08 -3.91
N PHE A 259 23.55 -3.82 -4.03
CA PHE A 259 22.33 -3.34 -4.65
C PHE A 259 21.78 -2.10 -3.96
N GLU A 260 21.68 -2.11 -2.63
CA GLU A 260 21.20 -0.94 -1.87
C GLU A 260 22.14 0.26 -2.06
N LEU A 261 23.45 0.05 -2.06
CA LEU A 261 24.47 1.11 -2.18
C LEU A 261 24.41 1.89 -3.49
N PHE A 262 24.31 1.21 -4.64
CA PHE A 262 24.42 1.90 -5.93
C PHE A 262 23.13 1.97 -6.75
N LYS A 263 22.05 1.25 -6.39
CA LYS A 263 20.80 1.33 -7.16
C LYS A 263 20.22 2.75 -7.16
N GLY A 264 19.83 3.20 -8.34
CA GLY A 264 19.23 4.52 -8.56
C GLY A 264 20.23 5.65 -8.75
N ALA A 265 21.52 5.40 -8.46
CA ALA A 265 22.57 6.37 -8.69
C ALA A 265 22.85 6.55 -10.19
N LYS A 266 23.26 7.76 -10.56
CA LYS A 266 23.64 8.09 -11.94
C LYS A 266 25.15 7.98 -12.09
N ILE A 267 25.57 7.37 -13.19
CA ILE A 267 26.99 7.25 -13.55
C ILE A 267 27.19 7.62 -15.02
N PRO A 268 28.33 8.19 -15.39
CA PRO A 268 28.66 8.45 -16.79
C PRO A 268 28.95 7.13 -17.50
N ILE A 269 28.31 6.94 -18.65
CA ILE A 269 28.47 5.78 -19.50
C ILE A 269 28.86 6.24 -20.87
N LYS A 270 29.98 5.71 -21.36
CA LYS A 270 30.44 5.91 -22.72
C LYS A 270 29.93 4.77 -23.61
N GLU A 271 29.15 5.11 -24.62
CA GLU A 271 28.72 4.16 -25.63
C GLU A 271 29.87 3.76 -26.55
N GLN A 272 29.70 2.63 -27.25
CA GLN A 272 30.65 2.20 -28.28
C GLN A 272 30.81 3.22 -29.41
N THR A 273 29.78 4.04 -29.64
CA THR A 273 29.77 5.16 -30.59
C THR A 273 30.58 6.37 -30.13
N GLY A 274 31.07 6.38 -28.88
CA GLY A 274 31.85 7.47 -28.30
C GLY A 274 31.04 8.51 -27.53
N ASN A 275 29.71 8.48 -27.63
CA ASN A 275 28.81 9.39 -26.91
C ASN A 275 28.76 9.05 -25.41
N GLU A 276 28.73 10.08 -24.56
CA GLU A 276 28.58 9.92 -23.11
C GLU A 276 27.19 10.35 -22.64
N TYR A 277 26.59 9.56 -21.76
CA TYR A 277 25.32 9.91 -21.10
C TYR A 277 25.32 9.44 -19.65
N LEU A 278 24.43 10.02 -18.84
CA LEU A 278 24.24 9.61 -17.45
C LEU A 278 23.21 8.48 -17.37
N GLY A 279 23.69 7.27 -17.13
CA GLY A 279 22.84 6.09 -16.91
C GLY A 279 22.50 5.92 -15.44
N ARG A 280 21.24 5.60 -15.14
CA ARG A 280 20.79 5.23 -13.78
C ARG A 280 21.00 3.75 -13.55
N ILE A 281 21.70 3.36 -12.49
CA ILE A 281 21.90 1.94 -12.14
C ILE A 281 20.56 1.33 -11.69
N THR A 282 20.14 0.24 -12.33
CA THR A 282 18.89 -0.47 -12.02
C THR A 282 19.12 -1.85 -11.40
N ALA A 283 20.23 -2.51 -11.72
CA ALA A 283 20.65 -3.78 -11.12
C ALA A 283 22.18 -3.89 -11.03
N ILE A 284 22.66 -4.73 -10.11
CA ILE A 284 24.09 -4.93 -9.82
C ILE A 284 24.32 -6.40 -9.50
N LYS A 285 25.39 -6.96 -10.06
CA LYS A 285 25.84 -8.32 -9.81
C LYS A 285 27.35 -8.35 -9.66
N GLU A 286 27.85 -9.10 -8.68
CA GLU A 286 29.27 -9.32 -8.53
C GLU A 286 29.73 -10.49 -9.41
N ILE A 287 30.76 -10.25 -10.22
CA ILE A 287 31.38 -11.23 -11.12
C ILE A 287 32.89 -11.13 -10.93
N ARG A 288 33.49 -12.19 -10.36
CA ARG A 288 34.95 -12.32 -10.20
C ARG A 288 35.60 -11.09 -9.53
N GLY A 289 34.98 -10.59 -8.46
CA GLY A 289 35.48 -9.43 -7.69
C GLY A 289 35.27 -8.06 -8.35
N LYS A 290 34.53 -7.99 -9.45
CA LYS A 290 34.10 -6.73 -10.10
C LYS A 290 32.57 -6.67 -10.21
N LEU A 291 32.04 -5.48 -10.44
CA LEU A 291 30.61 -5.22 -10.48
C LEU A 291 30.14 -5.10 -11.92
N GLU A 292 29.27 -6.02 -12.33
CA GLU A 292 28.43 -5.88 -13.51
C GLU A 292 27.19 -5.08 -13.12
N ILE A 293 26.85 -4.07 -13.90
CA ILE A 293 25.71 -3.20 -13.62
C ILE A 293 24.79 -3.10 -14.81
N LYS A 294 23.50 -3.10 -14.54
CA LYS A 294 22.46 -2.75 -15.52
C LYS A 294 22.10 -1.28 -15.31
N ILE A 295 21.98 -0.56 -16.41
CA ILE A 295 21.76 0.88 -16.45
C ILE A 295 20.55 1.20 -17.32
N SER A 296 19.79 2.22 -16.93
CA SER A 296 18.69 2.76 -17.71
C SER A 296 18.95 4.21 -18.12
N ASN A 297 18.61 4.57 -19.35
CA ASN A 297 18.54 5.95 -19.83
C ASN A 297 17.12 6.54 -19.70
N GLY A 298 16.18 5.81 -19.08
CA GLY A 298 14.76 6.19 -18.96
C GLY A 298 13.86 5.63 -20.07
N ILE A 299 14.42 5.05 -21.13
CA ILE A 299 13.70 4.41 -22.24
C ILE A 299 14.03 2.92 -22.26
N ASP A 300 15.32 2.60 -22.32
CA ASP A 300 15.83 1.23 -22.38
C ASP A 300 16.68 0.89 -21.15
N GLU A 301 16.78 -0.41 -20.86
CA GLU A 301 17.74 -0.95 -19.90
C GLU A 301 18.79 -1.81 -20.61
N LYS A 302 20.07 -1.53 -20.35
CA LYS A 302 21.18 -2.33 -20.88
C LYS A 302 22.22 -2.63 -19.83
N VAL A 303 22.98 -3.70 -20.02
CA VAL A 303 24.18 -3.97 -19.23
C VAL A 303 25.26 -2.97 -19.66
N ALA A 304 25.94 -2.37 -18.70
CA ALA A 304 27.03 -1.45 -19.00
C ALA A 304 28.18 -2.18 -19.72
N PRO A 305 28.89 -1.51 -20.65
CA PRO A 305 29.84 -2.16 -21.55
C PRO A 305 31.12 -2.69 -20.88
N ARG A 306 31.30 -2.44 -19.58
CA ARG A 306 32.44 -2.91 -18.79
C ARG A 306 32.04 -3.23 -17.37
N LEU A 307 32.90 -3.98 -16.68
CA LEU A 307 32.81 -4.21 -15.24
C LEU A 307 33.45 -3.04 -14.47
N PHE A 308 32.90 -2.74 -13.30
CA PHE A 308 33.34 -1.62 -12.47
C PHE A 308 33.97 -2.09 -11.15
N GLY A 309 34.93 -1.33 -10.65
CA GLY A 309 35.38 -1.47 -9.25
C GLY A 309 34.36 -0.89 -8.27
N LYS A 310 34.33 -1.39 -7.03
CA LYS A 310 33.48 -0.84 -5.97
C LYS A 310 33.84 0.62 -5.64
N GLU A 311 35.13 0.90 -5.42
CA GLU A 311 35.68 2.25 -5.21
C GLU A 311 35.35 3.17 -6.38
N GLU A 312 35.55 2.68 -7.61
CA GLU A 312 35.27 3.43 -8.83
C GLU A 312 33.80 3.87 -8.93
N LEU A 313 32.85 2.98 -8.60
CA LEU A 313 31.44 3.37 -8.55
C LEU A 313 31.17 4.40 -7.46
N PHE A 314 31.79 4.28 -6.29
CA PHE A 314 31.64 5.28 -5.23
C PHE A 314 32.14 6.66 -5.67
N ASP A 315 33.26 6.72 -6.40
CA ASP A 315 33.80 7.98 -6.90
C ASP A 315 32.87 8.62 -7.95
N PHE A 316 32.28 7.81 -8.84
CA PHE A 316 31.25 8.30 -9.75
C PHE A 316 30.03 8.83 -8.99
N ILE A 317 29.53 8.10 -7.99
CA ILE A 317 28.39 8.57 -7.20
C ILE A 317 28.72 9.87 -6.47
N LYS A 318 29.92 10.03 -5.89
CA LYS A 318 30.31 11.28 -5.24
C LYS A 318 30.36 12.45 -6.23
N LYS A 319 30.86 12.20 -7.45
CA LYS A 319 31.05 13.24 -8.47
C LYS A 319 29.75 13.68 -9.16
N TYR A 320 28.81 12.75 -9.34
CA TYR A 320 27.55 12.97 -10.07
C TYR A 320 26.33 12.93 -9.14
N ARG A 321 26.54 13.23 -7.86
CA ARG A 321 25.51 13.25 -6.81
C ARG A 321 24.61 14.47 -6.90
#